data_AF-A3ZPJ0-F1
#
_entry.id   AF-A3ZPJ0-F1
#
_cell.length_a   1.000
_cell.length_b   1.000
_cell.length_c   1.000
_cell.angle_alpha   90.00
_cell.angle_beta   90.00
_cell.angle_gamma   90.00
#
_symmetry.space_group_name_H-M   'P 1'
#
loop_
_entity.id
_entity.type
_entity.pdbx_description
1 polymer ?
#
loop_
_entity_poly.entity_id
_entity_poly.type
_entity_poly.pdbx_seq_one_letter_code
_entity_poly.pdbx_strand_id
1 'polypeptide(L)'
;MSYYDALKENWRAFGDIEQVTYADAAGEASDVRARLIEPDQKMLSKVGGLAAFQGDYATFIVWDVSLSEKKPAGGGVITQADGVKWTVQAVQGAQWKTQWHCLCIRQVS
;
A
#
# COMPACT_ATOMS: atom_id res chain seq x y z
N MET A 1 -13.01 -8.04 -23.16
CA MET A 1 -12.00 -7.40 -22.28
C MET A 1 -12.58 -7.40 -20.87
N SER A 2 -11.89 -7.98 -19.89
CA SER A 2 -12.42 -8.04 -18.53
C SER A 2 -12.29 -6.67 -17.86
N TYR A 3 -13.11 -6.39 -16.84
CA TYR A 3 -13.00 -5.15 -16.07
C TYR A 3 -11.66 -5.08 -15.29
N TYR A 4 -11.09 -6.24 -14.95
CA TYR A 4 -9.73 -6.34 -14.42
C TYR A 4 -8.69 -5.79 -15.41
N ASP A 5 -8.76 -6.20 -16.68
CA ASP A 5 -7.85 -5.71 -17.73
C ASP A 5 -7.96 -4.20 -17.94
N ALA A 6 -9.14 -3.62 -17.70
CA ALA A 6 -9.35 -2.17 -17.80
C ALA A 6 -8.70 -1.38 -16.65
N LEU A 7 -8.44 -2.01 -15.49
CA LEU A 7 -8.02 -1.31 -14.28
C LEU A 7 -6.64 -1.69 -13.75
N LYS A 8 -6.12 -2.87 -14.08
CA LYS A 8 -4.84 -3.38 -13.55
C LYS A 8 -3.65 -2.45 -13.80
N GLU A 9 -3.68 -1.69 -14.89
CA GLU A 9 -2.62 -0.72 -15.24
C GLU A 9 -3.06 0.75 -15.12
N ASN A 10 -4.20 1.04 -14.46
CA ASN A 10 -4.67 2.42 -14.35
C ASN A 10 -3.76 3.32 -13.49
N TRP A 11 -2.76 2.76 -12.80
CA TRP A 11 -1.69 3.53 -12.15
C TRP A 11 -1.02 4.52 -13.12
N ARG A 12 -0.93 4.18 -14.42
CA ARG A 12 -0.34 5.05 -15.45
C ARG A 12 -1.06 6.40 -15.60
N ALA A 13 -2.30 6.51 -15.13
CA ALA A 13 -3.07 7.76 -15.17
C ALA A 13 -2.74 8.73 -14.02
N PHE A 14 -1.94 8.31 -13.04
CA PHE A 14 -1.58 9.10 -11.87
C PHE A 14 -0.15 9.64 -12.01
N GLY A 15 0.05 10.93 -11.74
CA GLY A 15 1.36 11.59 -11.82
C GLY A 15 2.24 11.41 -10.58
N ASP A 16 1.68 10.86 -9.50
CA ASP A 16 2.28 10.69 -8.18
C ASP A 16 2.51 9.22 -7.81
N ILE A 17 2.67 8.35 -8.81
CA ILE A 17 3.07 6.95 -8.60
C ILE A 17 4.56 6.88 -8.27
N GLU A 18 4.88 6.12 -7.23
CA GLU A 18 6.22 5.73 -6.84
C GLU A 18 6.48 4.24 -7.12
N GLN A 19 7.74 3.89 -7.34
CA GLN A 19 8.23 2.50 -7.29
C GLN A 19 8.76 2.22 -5.89
N VAL A 20 8.18 1.23 -5.22
CA VAL A 20 8.55 0.85 -3.87
C VAL A 20 8.96 -0.62 -3.82
N THR A 21 9.70 -0.98 -2.78
CA THR A 21 9.91 -2.39 -2.43
C THR A 21 8.86 -2.82 -1.42
N TYR A 22 8.27 -4.00 -1.60
CA TYR A 22 7.41 -4.63 -0.60
C TYR A 22 8.03 -5.95 -0.13
N ALA A 23 8.13 -6.13 1.19
CA ALA A 23 8.64 -7.35 1.80
C ALA A 23 7.65 -7.90 2.84
N ASP A 24 7.46 -9.22 2.85
CA ASP A 24 6.76 -9.94 3.92
C ASP A 24 7.39 -11.32 4.16
N ALA A 25 6.74 -12.15 4.98
CA ALA A 25 7.24 -13.48 5.33
C ALA A 25 7.39 -14.44 4.12
N ALA A 26 6.73 -14.15 3.00
CA ALA A 26 6.81 -14.98 1.78
C ALA A 26 7.87 -14.48 0.80
N GLY A 27 8.51 -13.34 1.06
CA GLY A 27 9.61 -12.81 0.25
C GLY A 27 9.50 -11.32 -0.04
N GLU A 28 10.32 -10.86 -0.98
CA GLU A 28 10.44 -9.47 -1.40
C GLU A 28 10.03 -9.32 -2.87
N ALA A 29 9.34 -8.21 -3.17
CA ALA A 29 9.05 -7.76 -4.52
C ALA A 29 9.60 -6.35 -4.70
N SER A 30 10.44 -6.17 -5.73
CA SER A 30 10.89 -4.87 -6.21
C SER A 30 9.92 -4.32 -7.26
N ASP A 31 10.00 -3.01 -7.54
CA ASP A 31 9.23 -2.31 -8.59
C ASP A 31 7.71 -2.32 -8.42
N VAL A 32 7.24 -2.42 -7.17
CA VAL A 32 5.82 -2.34 -6.83
C VAL A 32 5.31 -0.92 -7.09
N ARG A 33 4.24 -0.80 -7.87
CA ARG A 33 3.59 0.47 -8.16
C ARG A 33 2.72 0.84 -6.99
N ALA A 34 3.07 1.93 -6.34
CA ALA A 34 2.34 2.43 -5.19
C ALA A 34 2.09 3.93 -5.29
N ARG A 35 0.98 4.37 -4.68
CA ARG A 35 0.66 5.78 -4.49
C ARG A 35 0.50 6.04 -3.01
N LEU A 36 1.23 7.03 -2.49
CA LEU A 36 1.10 7.47 -1.11
C LEU A 36 -0.01 8.53 -1.02
N ILE A 37 -0.97 8.32 -0.13
CA ILE A 37 -2.05 9.26 0.16
C ILE A 37 -2.23 9.43 1.66
N GLU A 38 -3.02 10.44 2.04
CA GLU A 38 -3.47 10.62 3.43
C GLU A 38 -4.09 9.32 3.99
N PRO A 39 -3.91 9.05 5.29
CA PRO A 39 -4.41 7.83 5.90
C PRO A 39 -5.94 7.72 5.76
N ASP A 40 -6.41 6.56 5.29
CA ASP A 40 -7.83 6.26 5.21
C ASP A 40 -8.44 6.27 6.62
N GLN A 41 -9.29 7.27 6.88
CA GLN A 41 -9.90 7.50 8.19
C GLN A 41 -10.77 6.32 8.67
N LYS A 42 -11.38 5.56 7.75
CA LYS A 42 -12.18 4.39 8.09
C LYS A 42 -11.31 3.20 8.46
N MET A 43 -10.10 3.10 7.93
CA MET A 43 -9.13 2.09 8.38
C MET A 43 -8.45 2.51 9.66
N LEU A 44 -8.12 3.80 9.79
CA LEU A 44 -7.46 4.34 10.97
C LEU A 44 -8.31 4.12 12.23
N SER A 45 -9.63 4.30 12.14
CA SER A 45 -10.55 4.03 13.25
C SER A 45 -10.59 2.56 13.70
N LYS A 46 -10.14 1.61 12.85
CA LYS A 46 -10.10 0.17 13.15
C LYS A 46 -8.80 -0.29 13.80
N VAL A 47 -7.73 0.51 13.69
CA VAL A 47 -6.41 0.17 14.26
C VAL A 47 -6.36 0.46 15.77
N GLY A 48 -7.38 1.13 16.33
CA GLY A 48 -7.64 1.24 17.76
C GLY A 48 -6.72 2.23 18.49
N GLY A 49 -7.30 3.29 19.07
CA GLY A 49 -6.75 4.10 20.19
C GLY A 49 -5.41 4.83 20.01
N LEU A 50 -4.60 4.51 19.00
CA LEU A 50 -3.26 5.03 18.76
C LEU A 50 -3.25 6.23 17.80
N ALA A 51 -4.38 6.92 17.68
CA ALA A 51 -4.53 8.16 16.90
C ALA A 51 -3.76 9.36 17.49
N ALA A 52 -2.69 9.12 18.27
CA ALA A 52 -1.91 10.19 18.89
C ALA A 52 -1.09 10.99 17.87
N PHE A 53 -0.70 10.40 16.73
CA PHE A 53 0.01 11.14 15.68
C PHE A 53 -0.42 10.67 14.29
N GLN A 54 -1.43 11.31 13.71
CA GLN A 54 -1.80 11.08 12.29
C GLN A 54 -0.60 11.24 11.33
N GLY A 55 0.42 12.01 11.72
CA GLY A 55 1.67 12.19 10.96
C GLY A 55 2.53 10.94 10.82
N ASP A 56 2.31 9.90 11.62
CA ASP A 56 3.02 8.63 11.52
C ASP A 56 2.29 7.61 10.64
N TYR A 57 1.09 7.93 10.19
CA TYR A 57 0.26 7.05 9.37
C TYR A 57 0.11 7.56 7.95
N ALA A 58 0.12 6.62 7.00
CA ALA A 58 -0.22 6.92 5.62
C ALA A 58 -0.95 5.73 4.99
N THR A 59 -1.61 5.95 3.85
CA THR A 59 -2.17 4.86 3.06
C THR A 59 -1.43 4.73 1.74
N PHE A 60 -0.93 3.53 1.47
CA PHE A 60 -0.37 3.16 0.19
C PHE A 60 -1.44 2.46 -0.63
N ILE A 61 -1.77 2.99 -1.81
CA ILE A 61 -2.54 2.26 -2.82
C ILE A 61 -1.53 1.46 -3.64
N VAL A 62 -1.57 0.14 -3.52
CA VAL A 62 -0.67 -0.78 -4.22
C VAL A 62 -1.43 -1.49 -5.33
N TRP A 63 -0.87 -1.51 -6.54
CA TRP A 63 -1.47 -2.25 -7.65
C TRP A 63 -1.07 -3.72 -7.63
N ASP A 64 -2.05 -4.60 -7.63
CA ASP A 64 -1.85 -6.05 -7.51
C ASP A 64 -0.96 -6.60 -8.63
N VAL A 65 -1.12 -6.13 -9.87
CA VAL A 65 -0.33 -6.58 -11.03
C VAL A 65 1.17 -6.35 -10.83
N SER A 66 1.55 -5.28 -10.12
CA SER A 66 2.94 -4.98 -9.80
C SER A 66 3.48 -5.80 -8.63
N LEU A 67 2.59 -6.53 -7.95
CA LEU A 67 2.89 -7.45 -6.86
C LEU A 67 2.61 -8.91 -7.27
N SER A 68 2.70 -9.22 -8.57
CA SER A 68 2.41 -10.57 -9.09
C SER A 68 1.02 -11.08 -8.67
N GLU A 69 0.03 -10.18 -8.67
CA GLU A 69 -1.37 -10.45 -8.30
C GLU A 69 -1.56 -10.89 -6.83
N LYS A 70 -0.54 -10.72 -5.99
CA LYS A 70 -0.59 -11.05 -4.57
C LYS A 70 -1.26 -9.94 -3.77
N LYS A 71 -2.01 -10.35 -2.73
CA LYS A 71 -2.52 -9.48 -1.68
C LYS A 71 -1.42 -9.17 -0.64
N PRO A 72 -1.13 -7.90 -0.33
CA PRO A 72 -0.28 -7.52 0.80
C PRO A 72 -0.82 -8.05 2.14
N ALA A 73 0.08 -8.30 3.09
CA ALA A 73 -0.25 -8.80 4.42
C ALA A 73 0.00 -7.73 5.50
N GLY A 74 -0.77 -7.79 6.59
CA GLY A 74 -0.43 -7.06 7.80
C GLY A 74 0.93 -7.52 8.34
N GLY A 75 1.74 -6.57 8.79
CA GLY A 75 3.14 -6.79 9.17
C GLY A 75 4.14 -6.75 8.00
N GLY A 76 3.67 -6.72 6.75
CA GLY A 76 4.53 -6.44 5.59
C GLY A 76 5.13 -5.04 5.66
N VAL A 77 6.26 -4.82 4.97
CA VAL A 77 7.00 -3.56 4.98
C VAL A 77 7.07 -3.01 3.56
N ILE A 78 6.64 -1.76 3.40
CA ILE A 78 6.82 -0.96 2.18
C ILE A 78 8.03 -0.05 2.40
N THR A 79 9.00 -0.10 1.50
CA THR A 79 10.20 0.76 1.52
C THR A 79 10.18 1.68 0.32
N GLN A 80 10.15 2.99 0.57
CA GLN A 80 10.23 4.04 -0.45
C GLN A 80 11.64 4.17 -1.01
N ALA A 81 11.77 4.86 -2.14
CA ALA A 81 13.05 5.06 -2.83
C ALA A 81 14.07 5.86 -1.99
N ASP A 82 13.59 6.71 -1.08
CA ASP A 82 14.42 7.46 -0.12
C ASP A 82 14.83 6.63 1.11
N GLY A 83 14.40 5.36 1.17
CA GLY A 83 14.69 4.43 2.26
C GLY A 83 13.71 4.48 3.43
N VAL A 84 12.68 5.35 3.40
CA VAL A 84 11.66 5.39 4.46
C VAL A 84 10.85 4.09 4.44
N LYS A 85 10.72 3.48 5.62
CA LYS A 85 10.02 2.20 5.82
C LYS A 85 8.67 2.39 6.51
N TRP A 86 7.70 1.63 6.04
CA TRP A 86 6.32 1.67 6.48
C TRP A 86 5.80 0.27 6.75
N THR A 87 5.34 0.00 7.98
CA THR A 87 4.78 -1.30 8.36
C THR A 87 3.27 -1.30 8.11
N VAL A 88 2.79 -2.24 7.29
CA VAL A 88 1.38 -2.43 6.98
C VAL A 88 0.61 -2.85 8.22
N GLN A 89 -0.37 -2.05 8.63
CA GLN A 89 -1.26 -2.30 9.77
C GLN A 89 -2.56 -2.95 9.33
N ALA A 90 -3.13 -2.52 8.20
CA ALA A 90 -4.37 -3.05 7.66
C ALA A 90 -4.36 -3.02 6.13
N VAL A 91 -5.07 -3.97 5.51
CA VAL A 91 -5.18 -4.09 4.06
C VAL A 91 -6.64 -4.22 3.65
N GLN A 92 -7.08 -3.35 2.74
CA GLN A 92 -8.40 -3.40 2.14
C GLN A 92 -8.29 -3.51 0.62
N GLY A 93 -9.05 -4.43 0.02
CA GLY A 93 -9.19 -4.50 -1.43
C GLY A 93 -10.08 -3.36 -1.94
N ALA A 94 -9.62 -2.69 -2.99
CA ALA A 94 -10.38 -1.71 -3.76
C ALA A 94 -10.43 -2.13 -5.23
N GLN A 95 -11.34 -1.54 -6.01
CA GLN A 95 -11.42 -1.73 -7.46
C GLN A 95 -11.36 -3.22 -7.87
N TRP A 96 -12.24 -4.06 -7.29
CA TRP A 96 -12.28 -5.51 -7.53
C TRP A 96 -10.97 -6.27 -7.24
N LYS A 97 -10.17 -5.77 -6.28
CA LYS A 97 -8.86 -6.34 -5.89
C LYS A 97 -7.73 -6.11 -6.90
N THR A 98 -7.92 -5.22 -7.87
CA THR A 98 -6.80 -4.67 -8.67
C THR A 98 -5.92 -3.71 -7.87
N GLN A 99 -6.45 -3.20 -6.75
CA GLN A 99 -5.76 -2.28 -5.87
C GLN A 99 -5.91 -2.72 -4.41
N TRP A 100 -4.83 -2.56 -3.65
CA TRP A 100 -4.77 -2.83 -2.23
C TRP A 100 -4.44 -1.55 -1.48
N HIS A 101 -5.39 -1.06 -0.70
CA HIS A 101 -5.18 0.07 0.19
C HIS A 101 -4.54 -0.48 1.46
N CYS A 102 -3.29 -0.10 1.70
CA CYS A 102 -2.49 -0.52 2.84
C CYS A 102 -2.38 0.67 3.79
N LEU A 103 -3.08 0.61 4.92
CA LEU A 103 -2.84 1.56 6.01
C LEU A 103 -1.53 1.15 6.68
N CYS A 104 -0.57 2.07 6.73
CA CYS A 104 0.76 1.82 7.25
C CYS A 104 1.13 2.80 8.35
N ILE A 105 2.00 2.36 9.25
CA ILE A 105 2.68 3.20 10.23
C ILE A 105 4.16 3.33 9.85
N ARG A 106 4.71 4.53 9.97
CA ARG A 106 6.13 4.80 9.71
C ARG A 106 7.00 4.08 10.74
N GLN A 107 8.09 3.47 10.30
CA GLN A 107 9.11 2.95 11.21
C GLN A 107 9.97 4.12 11.68
N VAL A 108 10.00 4.35 13.00
CA VAL A 108 10.92 5.30 13.63
C VAL A 108 12.14 4.52 14.12
N SER A 109 13.31 4.88 13.61
CA SER A 109 14.60 4.31 14.01
C SER A 109 15.08 4.86 15.34
#